data_AF-A0A379W8F6-F1
#
_entry.id   AF-A0A379W8F6-F1
#
_cell.length_a   1.000
_cell.length_b   1.000
_cell.length_c   1.000
_cell.angle_alpha   90.00
_cell.angle_beta   90.00
_cell.angle_gamma   90.00
#
_symmetry.space_group_name_H-M   'P 1'
#
loop_
_entity.id
_entity.type
_entity.pdbx_description
1 polymer ?
#
loop_
_entity_poly.entity_id
_entity_poly.type
_entity_poly.pdbx_seq_one_letter_code
_entity_poly.pdbx_strand_id
1 'polypeptide(L)'
;MAAPFQSSLANDPGSSNMVPPMAYRFMYGVTEYPPAGNGTLLKTLQDNHINYIGTAAEGGLSNKMLVAGHMLDGMPFNYWYSVAWCAINLELDLANEVINGSNTTVNPLYYDQQGIGRLQRRALKTLRSGISYGLILGQVIDTQLTQESFNAEYEKGSYAGNAVINAVPFADYTSLNQSDYADGKYNGLSAVVTPRRGFESITFNLNVTNFVGA
;
A
#
# COMPACT_ATOMS: atom_id res chain seq x y z
N MET A 1 23.10 7.52 7.18
CA MET A 1 21.75 7.20 6.64
C MET A 1 21.77 6.20 5.47
N ALA A 2 22.86 5.45 5.23
CA ALA A 2 22.92 4.49 4.12
C ALA A 2 22.13 3.19 4.38
N ALA A 3 22.09 2.70 5.63
CA ALA A 3 21.48 1.40 5.94
C ALA A 3 19.95 1.34 5.73
N PRO A 4 19.13 2.31 6.21
CA PRO A 4 17.69 2.31 5.91
C PRO A 4 17.39 2.45 4.41
N PHE A 5 18.21 3.24 3.69
CA PHE A 5 18.07 3.39 2.25
C PHE A 5 18.38 2.09 1.51
N GLN A 6 19.49 1.42 1.83
CA GLN A 6 19.82 0.11 1.27
C GLN A 6 18.70 -0.92 1.57
N SER A 7 18.15 -0.92 2.78
CA SER A 7 17.03 -1.80 3.14
C SER A 7 15.78 -1.52 2.30
N SER A 8 15.52 -0.25 1.99
CA SER A 8 14.40 0.13 1.10
C SER A 8 14.62 -0.26 -0.36
N LEU A 9 15.84 -0.11 -0.87
CA LEU A 9 16.21 -0.48 -2.25
C LEU A 9 16.18 -1.99 -2.47
N ALA A 10 16.49 -2.77 -1.44
CA ALA A 10 16.45 -4.22 -1.50
C ALA A 10 15.02 -4.80 -1.52
N ASN A 11 13.99 -3.97 -1.38
CA ASN A 11 12.61 -4.42 -1.55
C ASN A 11 12.37 -4.72 -3.04
N ASP A 12 12.36 -6.00 -3.41
CA ASP A 12 11.94 -6.51 -4.71
C ASP A 12 10.61 -7.27 -4.57
N PRO A 13 9.47 -6.55 -4.50
CA PRO A 13 8.18 -7.11 -4.13
C PRO A 13 7.74 -8.20 -5.10
N GLY A 14 7.50 -9.39 -4.57
CA GLY A 14 6.96 -10.54 -5.30
C GLY A 14 6.06 -11.40 -4.41
N SER A 15 5.32 -12.33 -5.01
CA SER A 15 4.44 -13.24 -4.27
C SER A 15 5.22 -14.14 -3.29
N SER A 16 6.48 -14.42 -3.59
CA SER A 16 7.42 -15.14 -2.71
C SER A 16 8.33 -14.22 -1.90
N ASN A 17 8.28 -12.90 -2.11
CA ASN A 17 9.12 -11.89 -1.47
C ASN A 17 8.28 -10.68 -1.09
N MET A 18 7.46 -10.84 -0.06
CA MET A 18 6.56 -9.78 0.41
C MET A 18 7.36 -8.65 1.08
N VAL A 19 6.89 -7.41 0.96
CA VAL A 19 7.57 -6.26 1.59
C VAL A 19 7.41 -6.29 3.11
N PRO A 20 8.51 -6.38 3.89
CA PRO A 20 8.41 -6.34 5.34
C PRO A 20 8.12 -4.90 5.84
N PRO A 21 7.59 -4.73 7.06
CA PRO A 21 7.59 -3.44 7.74
C PRO A 21 9.00 -2.87 7.85
N MET A 22 9.16 -1.55 7.82
CA MET A 22 10.49 -0.92 8.02
C MET A 22 10.89 -0.86 9.49
N ALA A 23 9.90 -0.75 10.38
CA ALA A 23 10.10 -0.81 11.82
C ALA A 23 10.79 -2.14 12.21
N TYR A 24 11.80 -2.03 13.07
CA TYR A 24 12.56 -3.14 13.65
C TYR A 24 13.35 -4.01 12.66
N ARG A 25 13.48 -3.60 11.38
CA ARG A 25 14.36 -4.30 10.44
C ARG A 25 15.80 -4.29 10.92
N PHE A 26 16.49 -5.42 10.74
CA PHE A 26 17.90 -5.50 11.05
C PHE A 26 18.73 -4.63 10.12
N MET A 27 19.69 -3.93 10.72
CA MET A 27 20.59 -3.01 10.05
C MET A 27 22.03 -3.49 10.27
N TYR A 28 22.81 -3.41 9.21
CA TYR A 28 24.22 -3.84 9.21
C TYR A 28 25.13 -2.66 8.93
N GLY A 29 26.36 -2.70 9.46
CA GLY A 29 27.32 -1.60 9.31
C GLY A 29 26.90 -0.31 10.02
N VAL A 30 26.14 -0.43 11.11
CA VAL A 30 25.64 0.69 11.91
C VAL A 30 26.00 0.54 13.39
N THR A 31 26.17 1.67 14.07
CA THR A 31 26.35 1.75 15.52
C THR A 31 25.02 2.09 16.18
N GLU A 32 24.69 1.42 17.27
CA GLU A 32 23.49 1.70 18.05
C GLU A 32 23.60 2.98 18.86
N TYR A 33 22.47 3.64 19.08
CA TYR A 33 22.39 4.74 20.02
C TYR A 33 22.37 4.20 21.45
N PRO A 34 23.23 4.70 22.36
CA PRO A 34 23.35 4.14 23.70
C PRO A 34 22.06 4.34 24.51
N PRO A 35 21.41 3.26 25.00
CA PRO A 35 20.17 3.38 25.77
C PRO A 35 20.40 3.88 27.20
N ALA A 36 21.55 3.56 27.80
CA ALA A 36 21.89 3.97 29.15
C ALA A 36 21.91 5.51 29.28
N GLY A 37 21.06 6.04 30.16
CA GLY A 37 20.93 7.49 30.40
C GLY A 37 20.14 8.27 29.34
N ASN A 38 19.71 7.65 28.23
CA ASN A 38 19.04 8.34 27.13
C ASN A 38 17.57 7.91 26.91
N GLY A 39 16.97 7.14 27.82
CA GLY A 39 15.61 6.62 27.65
C GLY A 39 14.56 7.69 27.32
N THR A 40 14.58 8.83 28.02
CA THR A 40 13.67 9.96 27.76
C THR A 40 13.89 10.55 26.36
N LEU A 41 15.15 10.74 25.96
CA LEU A 41 15.48 11.25 24.63
C LEU A 41 15.00 10.28 23.54
N LEU A 42 15.29 8.98 23.68
CA LEU A 42 14.87 7.97 22.71
C LEU A 42 13.35 7.92 22.58
N LYS A 43 12.60 8.06 23.68
CA LYS A 43 11.15 8.17 23.65
C LYS A 43 10.69 9.43 22.92
N THR A 44 11.29 10.59 23.21
CA THR A 44 11.01 11.84 22.48
C THR A 44 11.30 11.71 20.99
N LEU A 45 12.37 11.01 20.58
CA LEU A 45 12.64 10.76 19.16
C LEU A 45 11.53 9.93 18.52
N GLN A 46 11.06 8.86 19.17
CA GLN A 46 9.94 8.05 18.65
C GLN A 46 8.65 8.85 18.55
N ASP A 47 8.32 9.63 19.58
CA ASP A 47 7.11 10.46 19.62
C ASP A 47 7.13 11.56 18.54
N ASN A 48 8.33 11.93 18.07
CA ASN A 48 8.53 12.85 16.95
C ASN A 48 8.81 12.13 15.61
N HIS A 49 8.55 10.83 15.52
CA HIS A 49 8.73 10.02 14.30
C HIS A 49 10.17 10.01 13.75
N ILE A 50 11.16 10.15 14.64
CA ILE A 50 12.58 10.12 14.28
C ILE A 50 13.11 8.70 14.46
N ASN A 51 13.66 8.16 13.37
CA ASN A 51 14.30 6.85 13.35
C ASN A 51 15.68 6.89 14.01
N TYR A 52 16.00 5.87 14.79
CA TYR A 52 17.35 5.66 15.32
C TYR A 52 17.71 4.17 15.31
N ILE A 53 19.00 3.87 15.46
CA ILE A 53 19.48 2.49 15.54
C ILE A 53 19.47 2.04 17.00
N GLY A 54 18.77 0.95 17.28
CA GLY A 54 18.72 0.29 18.58
C GLY A 54 19.24 -1.14 18.54
N THR A 55 19.09 -1.83 19.66
CA THR A 55 19.40 -3.26 19.81
C THR A 55 18.12 -4.09 19.80
N ALA A 56 18.17 -5.27 19.17
CA ALA A 56 17.10 -6.26 19.25
C ALA A 56 17.17 -7.17 20.50
N ALA A 57 18.03 -6.83 21.47
CA ALA A 57 18.27 -7.64 22.67
C ALA A 57 17.02 -7.88 23.53
N GLU A 58 16.05 -6.94 23.53
CA GLU A 58 14.76 -7.13 24.22
C GLU A 58 13.95 -8.29 23.64
N GLY A 59 14.13 -8.60 22.35
CA GLY A 59 13.57 -9.77 21.69
C GLY A 59 14.46 -11.03 21.77
N GLY A 60 15.53 -10.98 22.56
CA GLY A 60 16.51 -12.08 22.67
C GLY A 60 17.45 -12.22 21.47
N LEU A 61 17.59 -11.17 20.65
CA LEU A 61 18.39 -11.18 19.41
C LEU A 61 19.61 -10.26 19.52
N SER A 62 20.73 -10.63 18.90
CA SER A 62 21.99 -9.87 19.00
C SER A 62 22.16 -8.78 17.93
N ASN A 63 21.28 -8.74 16.93
CA ASN A 63 21.37 -7.81 15.81
C ASN A 63 20.99 -6.37 16.20
N LYS A 64 21.49 -5.41 15.43
CA LYS A 64 21.05 -4.01 15.50
C LYS A 64 19.83 -3.82 14.62
N MET A 65 18.93 -2.93 15.02
CA MET A 65 17.66 -2.72 14.33
C MET A 65 17.33 -1.23 14.18
N LEU A 66 16.56 -0.91 13.14
CA LEU A 66 15.97 0.41 12.99
C LEU A 66 14.72 0.52 13.86
N VAL A 67 14.67 1.49 14.76
CA VAL A 67 13.50 1.74 15.62
C VAL A 67 12.61 2.81 14.98
N ALA A 68 11.29 2.71 15.21
CA ALA A 68 10.19 3.45 14.57
C ALA A 68 9.92 3.07 13.11
N GLY A 69 10.88 3.22 12.21
CA GLY A 69 10.68 2.96 10.77
C GLY A 69 9.64 3.87 10.11
N HIS A 70 9.46 5.08 10.65
CA HIS A 70 8.48 6.08 10.22
C HIS A 70 9.09 7.11 9.28
N MET A 71 8.23 7.71 8.47
CA MET A 71 8.48 9.00 7.83
C MET A 71 8.06 10.12 8.78
N LEU A 72 8.48 11.36 8.53
CA LEU A 72 8.23 12.49 9.44
C LEU A 72 6.75 12.86 9.60
N ASP A 73 5.87 12.33 8.76
CA ASP A 73 4.42 12.45 8.86
C ASP A 73 3.78 11.41 9.80
N GLY A 74 4.61 10.57 10.44
CA GLY A 74 4.19 9.52 11.37
C GLY A 74 3.64 8.27 10.70
N MET A 75 3.68 8.18 9.37
CA MET A 75 3.32 6.96 8.66
C MET A 75 4.55 6.05 8.55
N PRO A 76 4.40 4.72 8.66
CA PRO A 76 5.52 3.81 8.48
C PRO A 76 6.00 3.83 7.03
N PHE A 77 7.29 3.67 6.78
CA PHE A 77 7.86 3.78 5.42
C PHE A 77 7.18 2.85 4.40
N ASN A 78 6.84 1.62 4.80
CA ASN A 78 6.15 0.66 3.93
C ASN A 78 4.75 1.14 3.49
N TYR A 79 4.10 2.04 4.24
CA TYR A 79 2.85 2.69 3.82
C TYR A 79 3.08 3.49 2.53
N TRP A 80 4.04 4.41 2.55
CA TRP A 80 4.34 5.27 1.40
C TRP A 80 4.97 4.52 0.24
N TYR A 81 5.81 3.53 0.53
CA TYR A 81 6.33 2.62 -0.48
C TYR A 81 5.18 1.95 -1.25
N SER A 82 4.15 1.48 -0.54
CA SER A 82 2.99 0.83 -1.15
C SER A 82 2.15 1.79 -1.98
N VAL A 83 1.94 3.02 -1.50
CA VAL A 83 1.24 4.08 -2.26
C VAL A 83 1.97 4.38 -3.57
N ALA A 84 3.29 4.61 -3.50
CA ALA A 84 4.10 4.89 -4.68
C ALA A 84 4.11 3.72 -5.66
N TRP A 85 4.25 2.48 -5.15
CA TRP A 85 4.19 1.28 -5.98
C TRP A 85 2.85 1.17 -6.71
N CYS A 86 1.72 1.39 -6.02
CA CYS A 86 0.39 1.33 -6.63
C CYS A 86 0.24 2.40 -7.73
N ALA A 87 0.61 3.65 -7.46
CA ALA A 87 0.50 4.72 -8.44
C ALA A 87 1.30 4.42 -9.72
N ILE A 88 2.57 4.05 -9.57
CA ILE A 88 3.47 3.77 -10.70
C ILE A 88 2.98 2.56 -11.51
N ASN A 89 2.65 1.45 -10.83
CA ASN A 89 2.29 0.22 -11.53
C ASN A 89 0.90 0.31 -12.17
N LEU A 90 -0.06 1.01 -11.57
CA LEU A 90 -1.37 1.23 -12.19
C LEU A 90 -1.23 2.04 -13.49
N GLU A 91 -0.45 3.12 -13.48
CA GLU A 91 -0.19 3.93 -14.66
C GLU A 91 0.48 3.11 -15.77
N LEU A 92 1.58 2.43 -15.44
CA LEU A 92 2.32 1.60 -16.40
C LEU A 92 1.45 0.48 -16.98
N ASP A 93 0.70 -0.22 -16.13
CA ASP A 93 -0.14 -1.34 -16.57
C ASP A 93 -1.32 -0.90 -17.44
N LEU A 94 -1.94 0.23 -17.11
CA LEU A 94 -3.01 0.82 -17.93
C LEU A 94 -2.46 1.31 -19.27
N ALA A 95 -1.32 2.00 -19.28
CA ALA A 95 -0.66 2.42 -20.51
C ALA A 95 -0.29 1.23 -21.39
N ASN A 96 0.24 0.16 -20.80
CA ASN A 96 0.53 -1.10 -21.50
C ASN A 96 -0.74 -1.73 -22.09
N GLU A 97 -1.87 -1.71 -21.39
CA GLU A 97 -3.13 -2.26 -21.90
C GLU A 97 -3.65 -1.43 -23.09
N VAL A 98 -3.50 -0.10 -23.05
CA VAL A 98 -3.85 0.78 -24.18
C VAL A 98 -2.95 0.50 -25.39
N ILE A 99 -1.63 0.46 -25.20
CA ILE A 99 -0.67 0.19 -26.27
C ILE A 99 -0.92 -1.19 -26.91
N ASN A 100 -1.05 -2.24 -26.10
CA ASN A 100 -1.29 -3.58 -26.62
C ASN A 100 -2.66 -3.70 -27.29
N GLY A 101 -3.67 -3.02 -26.73
CA GLY A 101 -5.01 -2.92 -27.30
C GLY A 101 -5.06 -2.30 -28.68
N SER A 102 -4.18 -1.32 -28.96
CA SER A 102 -4.07 -0.68 -30.27
C SER A 102 -3.29 -1.51 -31.30
N ASN A 103 -2.57 -2.55 -30.87
CA ASN A 103 -1.68 -3.35 -31.72
C ASN A 103 -2.17 -4.79 -31.94
N THR A 104 -3.46 -5.06 -31.74
CA THR A 104 -4.07 -6.37 -31.97
C THR A 104 -5.32 -6.27 -32.82
N THR A 105 -5.53 -7.25 -33.70
CA THR A 105 -6.74 -7.40 -34.52
C THR A 105 -7.76 -8.37 -33.92
N VAL A 106 -7.36 -9.12 -32.88
CA VAL A 106 -8.21 -10.15 -32.25
C VAL A 106 -9.13 -9.52 -31.20
N ASN A 107 -8.59 -8.61 -30.40
CA ASN A 107 -9.36 -7.90 -29.38
C ASN A 107 -8.83 -6.46 -29.27
N PRO A 108 -9.13 -5.58 -30.24
CA PRO A 108 -8.71 -4.19 -30.18
C PRO A 108 -9.30 -3.50 -28.94
N LEU A 109 -8.60 -2.51 -28.41
CA LEU A 109 -9.14 -1.68 -27.32
C LEU A 109 -9.85 -0.47 -27.92
N TYR A 110 -11.18 -0.46 -27.84
CA TYR A 110 -12.00 0.68 -28.26
C TYR A 110 -12.46 1.53 -27.08
N TYR A 111 -12.79 2.79 -27.34
CA TYR A 111 -13.44 3.64 -26.37
C TYR A 111 -14.93 3.31 -26.30
N ASP A 112 -15.24 2.19 -25.64
CA ASP A 112 -16.60 1.75 -25.35
C ASP A 112 -16.66 1.10 -23.96
N GLN A 113 -17.83 0.57 -23.58
CA GLN A 113 -17.99 -0.10 -22.30
C GLN A 113 -17.08 -1.33 -22.15
N GLN A 114 -16.80 -2.06 -23.24
CA GLN A 114 -15.93 -3.24 -23.18
C GLN A 114 -14.48 -2.83 -22.95
N GLY A 115 -14.02 -1.77 -23.60
CA GLY A 115 -12.69 -1.19 -23.41
C GLY A 115 -12.49 -0.65 -22.00
N ILE A 116 -13.46 0.10 -21.47
CA ILE A 116 -13.44 0.54 -20.06
C ILE A 116 -13.37 -0.67 -19.12
N GLY A 117 -14.18 -1.71 -19.36
CA GLY A 117 -14.16 -2.94 -18.57
C GLY A 117 -12.84 -3.72 -18.69
N ARG A 118 -12.11 -3.60 -19.81
CA ARG A 118 -10.75 -4.16 -19.95
C ARG A 118 -9.74 -3.39 -19.12
N LEU A 119 -9.75 -2.06 -19.18
CA LEU A 119 -8.88 -1.20 -18.37
C LEU A 119 -9.11 -1.42 -16.88
N GLN A 120 -10.37 -1.51 -16.45
CA GLN A 120 -10.73 -1.84 -15.07
C GLN A 120 -10.15 -3.19 -14.64
N ARG A 121 -10.32 -4.24 -15.46
CA ARG A 121 -9.75 -5.58 -15.18
C ARG A 121 -8.23 -5.57 -15.09
N ARG A 122 -7.55 -4.76 -15.91
CA ARG A 122 -6.10 -4.60 -15.82
C ARG A 122 -5.70 -3.98 -14.48
N ALA A 123 -6.32 -2.86 -14.10
CA ALA A 123 -6.05 -2.19 -12.83
C ALA A 123 -6.34 -3.10 -11.61
N LEU A 124 -7.44 -3.87 -11.66
CA LEU A 124 -7.75 -4.86 -10.62
C LEU A 124 -6.68 -5.93 -10.51
N LYS A 125 -6.10 -6.38 -11.64
CA LYS A 125 -4.99 -7.34 -11.64
C LYS A 125 -3.76 -6.75 -10.96
N THR A 126 -3.44 -5.48 -11.23
CA THR A 126 -2.33 -4.76 -10.58
C THR A 126 -2.53 -4.70 -9.06
N LEU A 127 -3.74 -4.36 -8.58
CA LEU A 127 -4.04 -4.33 -7.15
C LEU A 127 -3.98 -5.74 -6.52
N ARG A 128 -4.45 -6.79 -7.22
CA ARG A 128 -4.31 -8.18 -6.76
C ARG A 128 -2.84 -8.54 -6.55
N SER A 129 -1.95 -8.15 -7.47
CA SER A 129 -0.51 -8.34 -7.29
C SER A 129 0.00 -7.59 -6.05
N GLY A 130 -0.41 -6.33 -5.86
CA GLY A 130 -0.06 -5.54 -4.67
C GLY A 130 -0.46 -6.22 -3.35
N ILE A 131 -1.63 -6.86 -3.29
CA ILE A 131 -2.05 -7.67 -2.13
C ILE A 131 -1.09 -8.85 -1.93
N SER A 132 -0.81 -9.60 -3.00
CA SER A 132 0.08 -10.77 -2.94
C SER A 132 1.52 -10.41 -2.55
N TYR A 133 1.96 -9.18 -2.86
CA TYR A 133 3.30 -8.68 -2.55
C TYR A 133 3.39 -8.07 -1.14
N GLY A 134 2.29 -8.10 -0.38
CA GLY A 134 2.24 -7.57 0.99
C GLY A 134 2.19 -6.05 1.09
N LEU A 135 1.87 -5.34 0.00
CA LEU A 135 1.86 -3.87 -0.06
C LEU A 135 0.54 -3.29 0.43
N ILE A 136 -0.58 -3.86 -0.02
CA ILE A 136 -1.93 -3.36 0.30
C ILE A 136 -2.76 -4.46 0.96
N LEU A 137 -3.74 -4.04 1.75
CA LEU A 137 -4.62 -4.87 2.54
C LEU A 137 -5.92 -5.17 1.80
N GLY A 138 -6.50 -6.33 2.10
CA GLY A 138 -7.87 -6.67 1.76
C GLY A 138 -8.02 -7.45 0.48
N GLN A 139 -9.20 -7.33 -0.11
CA GLN A 139 -9.56 -7.93 -1.38
C GLN A 139 -9.75 -6.84 -2.43
N VAL A 140 -9.64 -7.24 -3.70
CA VAL A 140 -9.99 -6.31 -4.77
C VAL A 140 -11.50 -6.24 -4.96
N ILE A 141 -12.01 -5.03 -5.14
CA ILE A 141 -13.43 -4.76 -5.42
C ILE A 141 -13.50 -3.99 -6.73
N ASP A 142 -14.36 -4.43 -7.63
CA ASP A 142 -14.69 -3.74 -8.86
C ASP A 142 -16.01 -2.99 -8.72
N THR A 143 -16.01 -1.70 -9.04
CA THR A 143 -17.24 -0.88 -9.04
C THR A 143 -17.40 -0.19 -10.38
N GLN A 144 -18.65 -0.03 -10.81
CA GLN A 144 -19.00 0.70 -12.03
C GLN A 144 -20.04 1.76 -11.68
N LEU A 145 -19.64 2.66 -10.78
CA LEU A 145 -20.49 3.71 -10.24
C LEU A 145 -20.15 5.05 -10.87
N THR A 146 -21.12 5.96 -10.93
CA THR A 146 -20.86 7.37 -11.19
C THR A 146 -19.90 7.93 -10.14
N GLN A 147 -19.16 9.00 -10.48
CA GLN A 147 -18.20 9.60 -9.56
C GLN A 147 -18.84 10.03 -8.23
N GLU A 148 -20.06 10.57 -8.29
CA GLU A 148 -20.82 11.00 -7.12
C GLU A 148 -21.17 9.81 -6.21
N SER A 149 -21.69 8.72 -6.78
CA SER A 149 -22.04 7.51 -6.00
C SER A 149 -20.81 6.84 -5.41
N PHE A 150 -19.70 6.83 -6.16
CA PHE A 150 -18.43 6.30 -5.66
C PHE A 150 -17.90 7.10 -4.48
N ASN A 151 -17.95 8.44 -4.55
CA ASN A 151 -17.53 9.32 -3.45
C ASN A 151 -18.41 9.13 -2.21
N ALA A 152 -19.72 8.98 -2.38
CA ALA A 152 -20.64 8.75 -1.26
C ALA A 152 -20.32 7.44 -0.52
N GLU A 153 -19.94 6.37 -1.22
CA GLU A 153 -19.51 5.11 -0.58
C GLU A 153 -18.12 5.21 0.05
N TYR A 154 -17.22 5.99 -0.56
CA TYR A 154 -15.91 6.28 0.03
C TYR A 154 -16.05 7.03 1.36
N GLU A 155 -16.89 8.06 1.42
CA GLU A 155 -17.12 8.87 2.64
C GLU A 155 -17.77 8.07 3.78
N LYS A 156 -18.59 7.06 3.45
CA LYS A 156 -19.14 6.11 4.43
C LYS A 156 -18.12 5.13 4.98
N GLY A 157 -16.93 5.04 4.35
CA GLY A 157 -15.91 4.06 4.71
C GLY A 157 -16.18 2.65 4.15
N SER A 158 -17.07 2.49 3.17
CA SER A 158 -17.43 1.19 2.58
C SER A 158 -16.22 0.44 1.99
N TYR A 159 -15.15 1.17 1.64
CA TYR A 159 -13.93 0.64 1.03
C TYR A 159 -12.79 0.45 2.03
N ALA A 160 -12.98 0.76 3.32
CA ALA A 160 -11.95 0.64 4.33
C ALA A 160 -11.42 -0.80 4.42
N GLY A 161 -10.10 -0.96 4.38
CA GLY A 161 -9.46 -2.27 4.45
C GLY A 161 -9.50 -3.07 3.15
N ASN A 162 -9.93 -2.48 2.03
CA ASN A 162 -9.97 -3.11 0.71
C ASN A 162 -9.19 -2.31 -0.35
N ALA A 163 -9.11 -2.88 -1.55
CA ALA A 163 -8.46 -2.32 -2.73
C ALA A 163 -9.48 -2.19 -3.87
N VAL A 164 -9.93 -0.98 -4.20
CA VAL A 164 -11.09 -0.76 -5.07
C VAL A 164 -10.67 -0.08 -6.35
N ILE A 165 -11.18 -0.55 -7.50
CA ILE A 165 -11.13 0.17 -8.77
C ILE A 165 -12.54 0.50 -9.21
N ASN A 166 -12.82 1.80 -9.31
CA ASN A 166 -14.02 2.29 -9.96
C ASN A 166 -13.75 2.67 -11.42
N ALA A 167 -14.65 2.28 -12.30
CA ALA A 167 -14.67 2.71 -13.67
C ALA A 167 -16.08 3.26 -13.99
N VAL A 168 -16.20 4.58 -14.14
CA VAL A 168 -17.47 5.21 -14.50
C VAL A 168 -17.96 4.62 -15.85
N PRO A 169 -19.19 4.08 -15.92
CA PRO A 169 -19.70 3.48 -17.15
C PRO A 169 -19.66 4.44 -18.35
N PHE A 170 -19.48 3.89 -19.55
CA PHE A 170 -19.36 4.67 -20.78
C PHE A 170 -20.51 5.66 -20.98
N ALA A 171 -21.75 5.19 -20.82
CA ALA A 171 -22.94 6.00 -21.01
C ALA A 171 -22.99 7.17 -20.01
N ASP A 172 -22.70 6.89 -18.73
CA ASP A 172 -22.69 7.91 -17.68
C ASP A 172 -21.57 8.93 -17.92
N TYR A 173 -20.36 8.44 -18.22
CA TYR A 173 -19.18 9.30 -18.44
C TYR A 173 -19.37 10.24 -19.63
N THR A 174 -19.79 9.71 -20.78
CA THR A 174 -19.93 10.49 -22.02
C THR A 174 -21.13 11.45 -21.97
N SER A 175 -22.18 11.13 -21.21
CA SER A 175 -23.30 12.05 -21.00
C SER A 175 -22.89 13.34 -20.26
N LEU A 176 -21.95 13.21 -19.31
CA LEU A 176 -21.42 14.31 -18.49
C LEU A 176 -20.22 15.01 -19.16
N ASN A 177 -19.46 14.31 -19.99
CA ASN A 177 -18.22 14.79 -20.62
C ASN A 177 -18.29 14.60 -22.14
N GLN A 178 -19.22 15.28 -22.81
CA GLN A 178 -19.54 15.02 -24.22
C GLN A 178 -18.37 15.26 -25.19
N SER A 179 -17.49 16.22 -24.89
CA SER A 179 -16.28 16.49 -25.69
C SER A 179 -15.23 15.40 -25.60
N ASP A 180 -15.17 14.67 -24.49
CA ASP A 180 -14.09 13.73 -24.21
C ASP A 180 -14.10 12.53 -25.15
N TYR A 181 -15.28 12.10 -25.62
CA TYR A 181 -15.37 11.04 -26.61
C TYR A 181 -14.74 11.44 -27.94
N ALA A 182 -15.01 12.65 -28.42
CA ALA A 182 -14.41 13.19 -29.64
C ALA A 182 -12.89 13.36 -29.50
N ASP A 183 -12.42 13.69 -28.30
CA ASP A 183 -11.01 13.83 -27.97
C ASP A 183 -10.29 12.50 -27.65
N GLY A 184 -11.02 11.39 -27.55
CA GLY A 184 -10.47 10.09 -27.14
C GLY A 184 -10.01 10.02 -25.68
N LYS A 185 -10.55 10.87 -24.80
CA LYS A 185 -10.16 10.98 -23.38
C LYS A 185 -11.12 10.21 -22.49
N TYR A 186 -10.60 9.53 -21.48
CA TYR A 186 -11.40 8.89 -20.45
C TYR A 186 -10.74 9.06 -19.07
N ASN A 187 -11.38 9.85 -18.21
CA ASN A 187 -10.92 10.15 -16.84
C ASN A 187 -11.81 9.51 -15.78
N GLY A 188 -12.55 8.44 -16.12
CA GLY A 188 -13.49 7.78 -15.22
C GLY A 188 -12.88 6.69 -14.33
N LEU A 189 -11.56 6.47 -14.38
CA LEU A 189 -10.88 5.50 -13.51
C LEU A 189 -10.47 6.15 -12.19
N SER A 190 -10.80 5.49 -11.09
CA SER A 190 -10.31 5.85 -9.76
C SER A 190 -9.98 4.60 -8.94
N ALA A 191 -9.05 4.77 -8.01
CA ALA A 191 -8.57 3.70 -7.14
C ALA A 191 -8.58 4.13 -5.68
N VAL A 192 -8.98 3.22 -4.79
CA VAL A 192 -8.84 3.36 -3.34
C VAL A 192 -8.04 2.18 -2.84
N VAL A 193 -6.99 2.41 -2.07
CA VAL A 193 -6.15 1.34 -1.51
C VAL A 193 -5.92 1.59 -0.03
N THR A 194 -5.89 0.51 0.75
CA THR A 194 -5.45 0.54 2.15
C THR A 194 -4.05 -0.06 2.24
N PRO A 195 -2.98 0.72 2.46
CA PRO A 195 -1.64 0.17 2.60
C PRO A 195 -1.51 -0.74 3.83
N ARG A 196 -0.75 -1.82 3.70
CA ARG A 196 -0.49 -2.76 4.78
C ARG A 196 0.48 -2.15 5.79
N ARG A 197 0.25 -2.40 7.08
CA ARG A 197 1.06 -1.92 8.20
C ARG A 197 1.66 -3.08 9.01
N GLY A 198 2.79 -2.82 9.66
CA GLY A 198 3.41 -3.73 10.61
C GLY A 198 2.96 -3.46 12.05
N PHE A 199 3.32 -4.36 12.97
CA PHE A 199 3.14 -4.12 14.40
C PHE A 199 4.21 -3.17 14.93
N GLU A 200 3.78 -2.23 15.78
CA GLU A 200 4.66 -1.28 16.47
C GLU A 200 4.60 -1.43 18.00
N SER A 201 3.52 -1.99 18.52
CA SER A 201 3.39 -2.35 19.93
C SER A 201 2.48 -3.57 20.07
N ILE A 202 2.71 -4.35 21.12
CA ILE A 202 1.92 -5.54 21.46
C ILE A 202 1.61 -5.45 22.96
N THR A 203 0.34 -5.68 23.33
CA THR A 203 -0.06 -5.86 24.72
C THR A 203 -0.34 -7.34 24.94
N PHE A 204 0.38 -7.97 25.89
CA PHE A 204 0.19 -9.36 26.26
C PHE A 204 -0.33 -9.46 27.70
N ASN A 205 -1.50 -10.07 27.87
CA ASN A 205 -2.13 -10.23 29.18
C ASN A 205 -1.89 -11.65 29.70
N LEU A 206 -1.16 -11.79 30.81
CA LEU A 206 -0.92 -13.05 31.50
C LEU A 206 -1.77 -13.14 32.77
N ASN A 207 -2.68 -14.10 32.82
CA ASN A 207 -3.47 -14.41 34.00
C ASN A 207 -2.99 -15.73 34.61
N VAL A 208 -2.64 -15.73 35.89
CA VAL A 208 -2.25 -16.93 36.65
C VAL A 208 -3.42 -17.37 37.52
N THR A 209 -3.79 -18.65 37.47
CA THR A 209 -4.82 -19.24 38.33
C THR A 209 -4.32 -20.51 38.99
N ASN A 210 -4.68 -20.69 40.27
CA ASN A 210 -4.44 -21.90 41.04
C ASN A 210 -5.73 -22.69 41.29
N PHE A 211 -6.83 -22.33 40.63
CA PHE A 211 -8.08 -23.08 40.74
C PHE A 211 -7.92 -24.45 40.09
N VAL A 212 -7.71 -25.47 40.93
CA VAL A 212 -7.95 -26.88 40.59
C VAL A 212 -9.45 -27.09 40.79
N GLY A 213 -10.20 -27.42 39.73
CA GLY A 213 -11.66 -27.47 39.78
C GLY A 213 -12.22 -28.23 41.00
N ALA A 214 -13.29 -27.70 41.59
CA ALA A 214 -14.05 -28.36 42.66
C ALA A 214 -14.91 -29.50 42.11
#